data_AF-A0A8R7P055-F1
#
_entry.id   AF-A0A8R7P055-F1
#
_cell.length_a   1.000
_cell.length_b   1.000
_cell.length_c   1.000
_cell.angle_alpha   90.00
_cell.angle_beta   90.00
_cell.angle_gamma   90.00
#
_symmetry.space_group_name_H-M   'P 1'
#
loop_
_entity.id
_entity.type
_entity.pdbx_description
1 polymer ?
#
loop_
_entity_poly.entity_id
_entity_poly.type
_entity_poly.pdbx_seq_one_letter_code
_entity_poly.pdbx_strand_id
1 'polypeptide(L)' 'LYNLNIQTDDNWLIIGDFNFIRSTENRNMTGGDINDIFIFNEIIGHLGLLELPLKGRSFTWSNMQDSPIRATRLVLH' A
#
# COMPACT_ATOMS: atom_id res chain seq x y z
N LEU A 1 10.14 -14.88 -8.83
CA LEU A 1 8.87 -15.08 -8.08
C LEU A 1 7.91 -16.04 -8.81
N TYR A 2 8.39 -17.04 -9.56
CA TYR A 2 7.50 -17.84 -10.42
C TYR A 2 7.05 -19.19 -9.85
N ASN A 3 7.47 -19.58 -8.64
CA ASN A 3 7.17 -20.90 -8.05
C ASN A 3 6.80 -20.81 -6.56
N LEU A 4 6.04 -19.78 -6.15
CA LEU A 4 5.45 -19.78 -4.81
C LEU A 4 4.21 -20.65 -4.83
N ASN A 5 4.28 -21.84 -4.24
CA ASN A 5 3.13 -22.70 -3.98
C ASN A 5 2.64 -22.40 -2.56
N ILE A 6 1.71 -21.44 -2.44
CA ILE A 6 1.04 -21.11 -1.18
C ILE A 6 -0.21 -21.98 -1.12
N GLN A 7 -0.37 -22.78 -0.07
CA GLN A 7 -1.59 -23.57 0.08
C GLN A 7 -2.77 -22.63 0.32
N THR A 8 -3.94 -22.96 -0.21
CA THR A 8 -5.15 -22.11 -0.09
C THR A 8 -5.59 -21.87 1.35
N ASP A 9 -5.15 -22.73 2.28
CA ASP A 9 -5.55 -22.71 3.68
C ASP A 9 -4.51 -22.03 4.59
N ASP A 10 -3.38 -21.58 4.02
CA ASP A 10 -2.33 -20.88 4.77
C ASP A 10 -2.70 -19.40 4.96
N ASN A 11 -2.40 -18.86 6.14
CA ASN A 11 -2.46 -17.42 6.35
C ASN A 11 -1.24 -16.76 5.69
N TRP A 12 -1.48 -15.84 4.77
CA TRP A 12 -0.42 -15.13 4.06
C TRP A 12 -0.51 -13.63 4.28
N LEU A 13 0.62 -12.97 4.07
CA LEU A 13 0.74 -11.53 4.21
C LEU A 13 1.63 -11.00 3.09
N ILE A 14 1.12 -10.05 2.32
CA ILE A 14 1.88 -9.35 1.30
C ILE A 14 2.41 -8.06 1.91
N ILE A 15 3.74 -8.00 2.03
CA ILE A 15 4.47 -6.82 2.47
C ILE A 15 5.39 -6.40 1.33
N GLY A 16 5.26 -5.16 0.89
CA GLY A 16 6.04 -4.63 -0.22
C GLY A 16 6.24 -3.13 -0.10
N ASP A 17 7.04 -2.59 -1.02
CA ASP A 17 6.97 -1.18 -1.36
C ASP A 17 6.28 -1.09 -2.72
N PHE A 18 4.97 -0.81 -2.70
CA PHE A 18 4.13 -0.87 -3.89
C PHE A 18 4.25 0.39 -4.74
N ASN A 19 4.76 1.51 -4.20
CA ASN A 19 4.70 2.85 -4.82
C ASN A 19 3.28 3.35 -5.21
N PHE A 20 2.22 2.63 -4.81
CA PHE A 20 0.82 3.05 -4.95
C PHE A 20 0.27 3.54 -3.61
N ILE A 21 -0.69 4.47 -3.65
CA ILE A 21 -1.42 4.96 -2.47
C ILE A 21 -2.89 4.55 -2.58
N ARG A 22 -3.54 4.27 -1.44
CA ARG A 22 -4.97 3.85 -1.39
C ARG A 22 -5.94 5.01 -1.46
N SER A 23 -5.50 6.15 -0.94
CA SER A 23 -6.25 7.39 -0.83
C SER A 23 -5.28 8.57 -0.90
N THR A 24 -5.80 9.71 -1.33
CA THR A 24 -5.08 10.99 -1.27
C THR A 24 -4.71 11.37 0.16
N GLU A 25 -5.44 10.85 1.16
CA GLU A 25 -5.17 11.03 2.60
C GLU A 25 -3.90 10.29 3.07
N ASN A 26 -3.41 9.29 2.32
CA ASN A 26 -2.20 8.55 2.68
C ASN A 26 -0.90 9.32 2.35
N ARG A 27 -1.02 10.58 1.91
CA ARG A 27 0.10 11.45 1.56
C ARG A 27 -0.07 12.81 2.21
N ASN A 28 1.04 13.44 2.61
CA ASN A 28 1.01 14.76 3.27
C ASN A 28 0.86 15.96 2.31
N MET A 29 0.82 15.72 1.00
CA MET A 29 0.71 16.75 -0.03
C MET A 29 -0.23 16.27 -1.14
N THR A 30 -0.88 17.23 -1.81
CA THR A 30 -1.71 16.96 -2.99
C THR A 30 -0.90 16.27 -4.08
N GLY A 31 -1.51 15.27 -4.72
CA GLY A 31 -0.87 14.44 -5.74
C GLY A 31 -1.36 12.99 -5.66
N GLY A 32 -0.79 12.14 -6.52
CA GLY A 32 -1.31 10.80 -6.78
C GLY A 32 -2.25 10.82 -7.98
N ASP A 33 -2.07 9.86 -8.88
CA ASP A 33 -2.97 9.69 -10.03
C ASP A 33 -4.24 8.98 -9.54
N ILE A 34 -5.40 9.56 -9.84
CA ILE A 34 -6.70 9.01 -9.41
C ILE A 34 -6.95 7.65 -10.07
N ASN A 35 -6.49 7.44 -11.30
CA ASN A 35 -6.60 6.16 -11.98
C ASN A 35 -5.72 5.11 -11.31
N ASP A 36 -4.50 5.47 -10.90
CA ASP A 36 -3.61 4.56 -10.16
C ASP A 36 -4.23 4.15 -8.82
N ILE A 37 -4.81 5.12 -8.09
CA ILE A 37 -5.55 4.85 -6.84
C ILE A 37 -6.72 3.90 -7.11
N PHE A 38 -7.49 4.17 -8.16
CA PHE A 38 -8.65 3.35 -8.52
C PHE A 38 -8.25 1.91 -8.88
N ILE A 39 -7.29 1.75 -9.79
CA ILE A 39 -6.79 0.44 -10.24
C ILE A 39 -6.23 -0.34 -9.06
N PHE A 40 -5.48 0.32 -8.18
CA PHE A 40 -4.89 -0.34 -7.02
C PHE A 40 -5.95 -0.80 -6.02
N ASN A 41 -7.00 -0.01 -5.78
CA ASN A 41 -8.14 -0.43 -4.97
C ASN A 41 -8.93 -1.59 -5.59
N GLU A 42 -9.09 -1.60 -6.92
CA GLU A 42 -9.72 -2.70 -7.66
C GLU A 42 -8.93 -4.00 -7.54
N ILE A 43 -7.60 -3.96 -7.64
CA ILE A 43 -6.74 -5.14 -7.47
C ILE A 43 -6.87 -5.71 -6.07
N ILE A 44 -6.87 -4.84 -5.04
CA ILE A 44 -7.07 -5.24 -3.65
C ILE A 44 -8.44 -5.93 -3.48
N GLY A 45 -9.50 -5.34 -4.02
CA GLY A 45 -10.85 -5.91 -3.97
C GLY A 45 -10.95 -7.25 -4.70
N HIS A 46 -10.39 -7.35 -5.92
CA HIS A 46 -10.40 -8.59 -6.71
C HIS A 46 -9.64 -9.74 -6.04
N LEU A 47 -8.56 -9.44 -5.33
CA LEU A 47 -7.75 -10.44 -4.62
C LEU A 47 -8.27 -10.73 -3.20
N GLY A 48 -9.34 -10.07 -2.75
CA GLY A 48 -9.88 -10.23 -1.40
C GLY A 48 -8.94 -9.74 -0.29
N LEU A 49 -8.03 -8.82 -0.64
CA LEU A 49 -6.99 -8.32 0.25
C LEU A 49 -7.56 -7.33 1.27
N LEU A 50 -7.05 -7.40 2.49
CA LEU A 50 -7.37 -6.46 3.56
C LEU A 50 -6.14 -5.66 3.97
N GLU A 51 -6.27 -4.33 4.00
CA GLU A 51 -5.25 -3.46 4.57
C GLU A 51 -5.18 -3.62 6.09
N LEU A 52 -4.00 -3.94 6.61
CA LEU A 52 -3.75 -3.97 8.04
C LEU A 52 -3.42 -2.58 8.57
N PRO A 53 -4.16 -2.06 9.57
CA PRO A 53 -3.89 -0.74 10.13
C PRO A 53 -2.55 -0.73 10.89
N LEU A 54 -1.59 0.04 10.39
CA LEU A 54 -0.31 0.26 11.06
C LEU A 54 -0.47 1.31 12.17
N LYS A 55 -0.33 0.90 13.44
CA LYS A 55 -0.37 1.82 14.59
C LYS A 55 1.01 2.45 14.83
N GLY A 56 1.02 3.74 15.19
CA GLY A 56 2.16 4.40 15.84
C GLY A 56 2.91 5.47 15.04
N ARG A 57 2.68 5.61 13.71
CA ARG A 57 3.25 6.70 12.90
C ARG A 57 2.32 7.07 11.74
N SER A 58 2.13 8.37 11.49
CA SER A 58 1.28 8.87 10.40
C SER A 58 1.82 8.55 9.00
N PHE A 59 3.13 8.33 8.86
CA PHE A 59 3.82 8.01 7.61
C PHE A 59 5.01 7.07 7.86
N THR A 60 5.39 6.29 6.85
CA THR A 60 6.47 5.29 6.94
C THR A 60 7.58 5.50 5.90
N TRP A 61 7.40 6.42 4.97
CA TRP A 61 8.39 6.78 3.95
C TRP A 61 8.50 8.30 3.79
N SER A 62 9.68 8.80 3.44
CA SER A 62 9.97 10.20 3.12
C SER A 62 10.96 10.26 1.95
N ASN A 63 10.78 11.22 1.04
CA ASN A 63 11.72 11.46 -0.06
C ASN A 63 13.01 12.20 0.37
N MET A 64 13.18 12.50 1.66
CA MET A 64 14.36 13.15 2.25
C MET A 64 14.75 14.52 1.65
N GLN A 65 13.79 15.26 1.11
CA GLN A 65 13.97 16.64 0.65
C GLN A 65 13.63 17.66 1.76
N ASP A 66 14.06 18.91 1.60
CA ASP A 66 13.83 20.00 2.56
C ASP A 66 12.33 20.23 2.85
N SER A 67 11.47 20.04 1.84
CA SER A 67 10.01 19.94 1.99
C SER A 67 9.55 18.53 1.61
N PRO A 68 9.51 17.60 2.57
CA PRO A 68 9.45 16.19 2.24
C PRO A 68 8.03 15.74 1.85
N ILE A 69 7.97 14.93 0.80
CA ILE A 69 6.81 14.08 0.53
C ILE A 69 6.88 12.88 1.48
N ARG A 70 5.79 12.63 2.19
CA ARG A 70 5.63 11.53 3.14
C ARG A 70 4.46 10.67 2.72
N ALA A 71 4.64 9.36 2.78
CA ALA A 71 3.64 8.36 2.38
C ALA A 71 3.58 7.22 3.40
N THR A 72 2.42 6.56 3.46
CA THR A 72 2.18 5.39 4.31
C THR A 72 2.33 4.11 3.50
N ARG A 73 3.12 3.18 4.03
CA ARG A 73 3.38 1.86 3.46
C ARG A 73 2.21 0.96 3.74
N LEU A 74 1.88 0.13 2.76
CA LEU A 74 0.76 -0.78 2.81
C LEU A 74 1.22 -2.17 3.21
N VAL A 75 0.41 -2.80 4.04
CA VAL A 75 0.52 -4.20 4.44
C VAL A 75 -0.84 -4.82 4.17
N LEU A 76 -0.86 -5.87 3.35
CA LEU A 76 -2.10 -6.52 2.89
C LEU A 76 -2.12 -7.97 3.39
N HIS A 77 -3.23 -8.38 4.00
CA HIS A 77 -3.54 -9.75 4.41
C HIS A 77 -4.58 -10.36 3.45
#